data_AF-A0A9R0ZEA1-F1
#
_entry.id   AF-A0A9R0ZEA1-F1
#
_cell.length_a   1.000
_cell.length_b   1.000
_cell.length_c   1.000
_cell.angle_alpha   90.00
_cell.angle_beta   90.00
_cell.angle_gamma   90.00
#
_symmetry.space_group_name_H-M   'P 1'
#
loop_
_entity.id
_entity.type
_entity.pdbx_description
1 polymer ?
#
loop_
_entity_poly.entity_id
_entity_poly.type
_entity_poly.pdbx_seq_one_letter_code
_entity_poly.pdbx_strand_id
1 'polypeptide(L)'
;MQHRRYTRGLRNVDLHGNHKLHVVCTSKGQDMDKMLSMLRRKLGRLPVKLVGVDLEYTHYMKPQRAAVLQLCVEKECLVHHISAAKDRPMELDKFLMNDEYTFARFAIEGDKNNLKLAGLEINSDNYIDIQVEWRDPYNKKKFDSLAVVAGRLIDIHYQHEEQN
;
A
#
# COMPACT_ATOMS: atom_id res chain seq x y z
N MET A 1 -16.74 13.28 16.56
CA MET A 1 -15.51 12.48 16.74
C MET A 1 -14.31 13.40 16.66
N GLN A 2 -13.40 13.39 17.63
CA GLN A 2 -12.24 14.29 17.66
C GLN A 2 -11.18 13.73 16.70
N HIS A 3 -10.99 14.33 15.53
CA HIS A 3 -9.91 13.99 14.61
C HIS A 3 -8.56 14.31 15.26
N ARG A 4 -7.98 13.34 15.98
CA ARG A 4 -6.65 13.45 16.57
C ARG A 4 -5.64 13.39 15.42
N ARG A 5 -4.98 14.51 15.15
CA ARG A 5 -3.80 14.55 14.28
C ARG A 5 -2.69 13.81 14.99
N TYR A 6 -2.13 12.79 14.37
CA TYR A 6 -1.10 11.98 15.00
C TYR A 6 -0.06 11.52 13.97
N THR A 7 1.12 11.21 14.48
CA THR A 7 2.17 10.47 13.78
C THR A 7 2.79 9.52 14.78
N ARG A 8 2.93 8.25 14.42
CA ARG A 8 3.53 7.21 15.24
C ARG A 8 4.50 6.41 14.39
N GLY A 9 5.78 6.43 14.78
CA GLY A 9 6.78 5.52 14.23
C GLY A 9 6.78 4.20 15.00
N LEU A 10 6.68 3.10 14.27
CA LEU A 10 6.86 1.74 14.75
C LEU A 10 8.16 1.23 14.14
N ARG A 11 9.18 1.11 14.98
CA ARG A 11 10.46 0.50 14.61
C ARG A 11 10.42 -0.98 14.96
N ASN A 12 11.05 -1.81 14.14
CA ASN A 12 11.16 -3.24 14.36
C ASN A 12 9.81 -3.95 14.40
N VAL A 13 8.91 -3.63 13.46
CA VAL A 13 7.72 -4.46 13.25
C VAL A 13 8.20 -5.78 12.67
N ASP A 14 8.08 -6.85 13.45
CA ASP A 14 8.60 -8.17 13.08
C ASP A 14 7.80 -8.75 11.91
N LEU A 15 8.54 -9.35 10.98
CA LEU A 15 8.04 -10.18 9.90
C LEU A 15 8.64 -11.58 10.05
N HIS A 16 8.03 -12.56 9.39
CA HIS A 16 8.60 -13.90 9.29
C HIS A 16 10.04 -13.90 8.78
N GLY A 17 10.83 -14.87 9.24
CA GLY A 17 12.24 -15.00 8.89
C GLY A 17 13.16 -13.93 9.51
N ASN A 18 12.79 -13.36 10.67
CA ASN A 18 13.56 -12.33 11.38
C ASN A 18 13.76 -11.04 10.56
N HIS A 19 12.86 -10.80 9.59
CA HIS A 19 12.81 -9.54 8.87
C HIS A 19 12.07 -8.50 9.71
N LYS A 20 12.39 -7.23 9.47
CA LYS A 20 11.82 -6.11 10.24
C LYS A 20 11.45 -4.97 9.32
N LEU A 21 10.27 -4.39 9.57
CA LEU A 21 9.80 -3.18 8.91
C LEU A 21 9.95 -1.97 9.83
N HIS A 22 10.18 -0.83 9.20
CA HIS A 22 9.93 0.47 9.80
C HIS A 22 8.62 1.01 9.24
N VAL A 23 7.66 1.25 10.12
CA VAL A 23 6.31 1.68 9.75
C VAL A 23 6.04 3.04 10.37
N VAL A 24 5.56 4.00 9.56
CA VAL A 24 5.07 5.28 10.06
C VAL A 24 3.58 5.37 9.80
N CYS A 25 2.79 5.41 10.88
CA CYS A 25 1.36 5.68 10.83
C CYS A 25 1.12 7.17 11.02
N THR A 26 0.39 7.84 10.14
CA THR A 26 0.12 9.28 10.27
C THR A 26 -1.22 9.72 9.69
N SER A 27 -1.85 10.70 10.33
CA SER A 27 -2.97 11.48 9.77
C SER A 27 -2.56 12.91 9.39
N LYS A 28 -1.27 13.26 9.48
CA LYS A 28 -0.75 14.59 9.20
C LYS A 28 -0.15 14.66 7.79
N GLY A 29 -0.69 15.52 6.94
CA GLY A 29 -0.19 15.72 5.57
C GLY A 29 1.30 16.06 5.51
N GLN A 30 1.79 16.94 6.39
CA GLN A 30 3.22 17.31 6.44
C GLN A 30 4.16 16.13 6.76
N ASP A 31 3.74 15.22 7.65
CA ASP A 31 4.58 14.07 8.00
C ASP A 31 4.52 13.00 6.90
N MET A 32 3.39 12.91 6.21
CA MET A 32 3.27 12.14 4.97
C MET A 32 4.21 12.69 3.88
N ASP A 33 4.23 14.00 3.63
CA ASP A 33 5.11 14.62 2.61
C ASP A 33 6.60 14.36 2.91
N LYS A 34 6.99 14.38 4.20
CA LYS A 34 8.35 13.98 4.63
C LYS A 34 8.64 12.51 4.31
N MET A 35 7.69 11.62 4.60
CA MET A 35 7.84 10.19 4.31
C MET A 35 7.89 9.92 2.81
N LEU A 36 7.03 10.56 2.01
CA LEU A 36 7.09 10.48 0.55
C LEU A 36 8.46 10.94 0.02
N SER A 37 9.02 12.03 0.56
CA SER A 37 10.36 12.50 0.19
C SER A 37 11.45 11.47 0.50
N MET A 38 11.34 10.78 1.64
CA MET A 38 12.24 9.67 1.97
C MET A 38 12.08 8.48 1.02
N LEU A 39 10.85 8.08 0.71
CA LEU A 39 10.56 7.00 -0.24
C LEU A 39 11.10 7.33 -1.64
N ARG A 40 10.93 8.57 -2.12
CA ARG A 40 11.51 9.04 -3.40
C ARG A 40 13.02 8.89 -3.43
N ARG A 41 13.72 9.29 -2.35
CA ARG A 41 15.18 9.12 -2.27
C ARG A 41 15.62 7.65 -2.29
N LYS A 42 14.82 6.75 -1.72
CA LYS A 42 15.06 5.31 -1.78
C LYS A 42 14.84 4.78 -3.20
N LEU A 43 13.70 5.08 -3.81
CA LEU A 43 13.39 4.72 -5.19
C LEU A 43 14.45 5.20 -6.17
N GLY A 44 14.96 6.43 -6.03
CA GLY A 44 16.03 6.97 -6.87
C GLY A 44 17.37 6.22 -6.79
N ARG A 45 17.55 5.30 -5.83
CA ARG A 45 18.72 4.43 -5.71
C ARG A 45 18.48 3.00 -6.18
N LEU A 46 17.23 2.65 -6.48
CA LEU A 46 16.86 1.32 -6.90
C LEU A 46 16.92 1.21 -8.44
N PRO A 47 17.43 0.09 -8.97
CA PRO A 47 17.39 -0.16 -10.41
C PRO A 47 15.95 -0.33 -10.92
N VAL A 48 15.06 -0.81 -10.06
CA VAL A 48 13.62 -0.96 -10.33
C VAL A 48 12.85 -0.22 -9.24
N LYS A 49 12.02 0.75 -9.65
CA LYS A 49 11.29 1.66 -8.76
C LYS A 49 9.90 1.12 -8.40
N LEU A 50 9.88 -0.02 -7.69
CA LEU A 50 8.64 -0.66 -7.24
C LEU A 50 8.13 -0.05 -5.94
N VAL A 51 6.82 0.18 -5.89
CA VAL A 51 6.10 0.62 -4.68
C VAL A 51 4.96 -0.34 -4.42
N GLY A 52 4.96 -0.99 -3.25
CA GLY A 52 3.81 -1.74 -2.77
C GLY A 52 2.71 -0.77 -2.32
N VAL A 53 1.47 -1.00 -2.77
CA VAL A 53 0.32 -0.15 -2.42
C VAL A 53 -0.82 -1.02 -1.92
N ASP A 54 -1.46 -0.55 -0.86
CA ASP A 54 -2.70 -1.15 -0.37
C ASP A 54 -3.67 -0.07 0.15
N LEU A 55 -4.96 -0.37 0.12
CA LEU A 55 -6.03 0.55 0.50
C LEU A 55 -7.07 -0.17 1.35
N GLU A 56 -7.40 0.44 2.49
CA GLU A 56 -8.49 -0.02 3.33
C GLU A 56 -9.69 0.90 3.20
N TYR A 57 -10.90 0.32 3.13
CA TYR A 57 -12.13 1.07 2.91
C TYR A 57 -13.04 1.08 4.14
N THR A 58 -13.88 2.10 4.25
CA THR A 58 -14.92 2.15 5.29
C THR A 58 -15.95 1.04 5.10
N HIS A 59 -16.09 0.15 6.08
CA HIS A 59 -16.98 -1.02 5.97
C HIS A 59 -18.49 -0.66 5.95
N TYR A 60 -18.91 0.34 6.74
CA TYR A 60 -20.34 0.60 7.03
C TYR A 60 -20.95 1.80 6.29
N MET A 61 -20.17 2.54 5.50
CA MET A 61 -20.63 3.77 4.82
C MET A 61 -20.71 3.53 3.32
N LYS A 62 -21.86 3.85 2.72
CA LYS A 62 -22.05 3.82 1.25
C LYS A 62 -22.20 5.26 0.72
N PRO A 63 -21.48 5.65 -0.36
CA PRO A 63 -20.44 4.87 -1.02
C PRO A 63 -19.23 4.65 -0.09
N GLN A 64 -18.57 3.49 -0.23
CA GLN A 64 -17.35 3.20 0.53
C GLN A 64 -16.27 4.21 0.13
N ARG A 65 -15.49 4.65 1.12
CA ARG A 65 -14.38 5.59 0.93
C ARG A 65 -13.10 4.96 1.45
N ALA A 66 -11.97 5.27 0.80
CA ALA A 66 -10.69 4.88 1.37
C ALA A 66 -10.51 5.53 2.74
N ALA A 67 -10.19 4.71 3.73
CA ALA A 67 -9.96 5.09 5.11
C ALA A 67 -8.47 5.13 5.44
N VAL A 68 -7.68 4.24 4.82
CA VAL A 68 -6.24 4.11 4.99
C VAL A 68 -5.57 3.86 3.64
N LEU A 69 -4.41 4.48 3.42
CA LEU A 69 -3.49 4.19 2.33
C LEU A 69 -2.18 3.66 2.90
N GLN A 70 -1.72 2.52 2.42
CA GLN A 70 -0.37 2.00 2.68
C GLN A 70 0.51 2.16 1.45
N LEU A 71 1.75 2.61 1.67
CA LEU A 71 2.81 2.66 0.67
C LEU A 71 4.07 2.04 1.25
N CYS A 72 4.67 1.06 0.56
CA CYS A 72 5.90 0.41 1.01
C CYS A 72 6.97 0.44 -0.08
N VAL A 73 8.20 0.79 0.32
CA VAL A 73 9.42 0.67 -0.51
C VAL A 73 10.50 -0.01 0.32
N GLU A 74 10.96 -1.18 -0.13
CA GLU A 74 11.84 -2.06 0.64
C GLU A 74 11.26 -2.36 2.05
N LYS A 75 11.92 -1.89 3.11
CA LYS A 75 11.53 -2.08 4.52
C LYS A 75 10.85 -0.86 5.14
N GLU A 76 10.61 0.19 4.35
CA GLU A 76 9.96 1.43 4.80
C GLU A 76 8.51 1.45 4.36
N CYS A 77 7.58 1.47 5.31
CA CYS A 77 6.16 1.53 5.05
C CYS A 77 5.54 2.79 5.68
N LEU A 78 4.73 3.47 4.89
CA LEU A 78 3.89 4.59 5.31
C LEU A 78 2.45 4.09 5.37
N VAL A 79 1.76 4.34 6.49
CA VAL A 79 0.33 4.08 6.69
C VAL A 79 -0.36 5.41 6.93
N HIS A 80 -1.05 5.93 5.93
CA HIS A 80 -1.75 7.20 6.01
C HIS A 80 -3.23 7.00 6.33
N HIS A 81 -3.69 7.51 7.48
CA HIS A 81 -5.10 7.47 7.86
C HIS A 81 -5.87 8.62 7.21
N ILE A 82 -6.33 8.40 5.97
CA ILE A 82 -7.13 9.36 5.17
C ILE A 82 -8.35 9.84 5.95
N SER A 83 -9.08 8.92 6.57
CA SER A 83 -10.31 9.22 7.32
C SER A 83 -10.10 10.13 8.55
N ALA A 84 -8.88 10.21 9.06
CA ALA A 84 -8.50 11.07 10.18
C ALA A 84 -7.72 12.32 9.72
N ALA A 85 -7.36 12.40 8.45
CA ALA A 85 -6.63 13.52 7.89
C ALA A 85 -7.57 14.72 7.69
N LYS A 86 -7.06 15.91 8.00
CA LYS A 86 -7.77 17.18 7.76
C LYS A 86 -7.30 17.89 6.50
N ASP A 87 -6.08 17.59 6.07
CA ASP A 87 -5.40 18.26 4.97
C ASP A 87 -4.92 17.20 3.98
N ARG A 88 -5.09 17.49 2.69
CA ARG A 88 -4.53 16.66 1.61
C ARG A 88 -3.00 16.92 1.56
N PRO A 89 -2.16 15.87 1.59
CA PRO A 89 -0.71 16.03 1.44
C PRO A 89 -0.37 16.60 0.06
N MET A 90 0.59 17.52 0.00
CA MET A 90 0.89 18.27 -1.23
C MET A 90 1.63 17.41 -2.26
N GLU A 91 2.39 16.42 -1.80
CA GLU A 91 3.26 15.61 -2.65
C GLU A 91 2.64 14.25 -3.03
N LEU A 92 1.47 13.92 -2.50
CA LEU A 92 0.83 12.63 -2.71
C LEU A 92 0.47 12.39 -4.17
N ASP A 93 -0.24 13.32 -4.80
CA ASP A 93 -0.70 13.16 -6.19
C ASP A 93 0.49 13.05 -7.15
N LYS A 94 1.50 13.90 -6.97
CA LYS A 94 2.75 13.83 -7.73
C LYS A 94 3.50 12.51 -7.52
N PHE A 95 3.41 11.94 -6.32
CA PHE A 95 4.04 10.64 -6.04
C PHE A 95 3.30 9.51 -6.74
N LEU A 96 1.96 9.45 -6.62
CA LEU A 96 1.14 8.39 -7.20
C LEU A 96 1.03 8.46 -8.73
N MET A 97 1.19 9.64 -9.31
CA MET A 97 1.17 9.85 -10.76
C MET A 97 2.55 9.78 -11.42
N ASN A 98 3.62 9.56 -10.65
CA ASN A 98 4.97 9.51 -11.18
C ASN A 98 5.13 8.32 -12.14
N ASP A 99 5.54 8.61 -13.36
CA ASP A 99 5.68 7.65 -14.47
C ASP A 99 6.96 6.80 -14.39
N GLU A 100 7.91 7.16 -13.53
CA GLU A 100 9.08 6.32 -13.27
C GLU A 100 8.80 5.21 -12.26
N TYR A 101 7.67 5.27 -11.54
CA TYR A 101 7.33 4.31 -10.48
C TYR A 101 6.35 3.26 -10.99
N THR A 102 6.56 2.02 -10.57
CA THR A 102 5.62 0.92 -10.82
C THR A 102 4.95 0.53 -9.51
N PHE A 103 3.62 0.60 -9.48
CA PHE A 103 2.83 0.30 -8.29
C PHE A 103 2.35 -1.16 -8.29
N ALA A 104 2.86 -1.96 -7.35
CA ALA A 104 2.43 -3.34 -7.16
C ALA A 104 1.29 -3.40 -6.14
N ARG A 105 0.20 -4.07 -6.49
CA ARG A 105 -0.95 -4.27 -5.60
C ARG A 105 -1.70 -5.55 -5.99
N PHE A 106 -2.56 -6.02 -5.11
CA PHE A 106 -3.34 -7.25 -5.34
C PHE A 106 -4.76 -6.93 -5.82
N ALA A 107 -5.24 -7.62 -6.86
CA ALA A 107 -6.63 -7.62 -7.32
C ALA A 107 -7.19 -6.23 -7.69
N ILE A 108 -6.63 -5.61 -8.73
CA ILE A 108 -6.89 -4.21 -9.14
C ILE A 108 -8.24 -4.02 -9.80
N GLU A 109 -8.70 -5.06 -10.50
CA GLU A 109 -9.87 -5.01 -11.36
C GLU A 109 -11.15 -4.63 -10.60
N GLY A 110 -11.27 -5.01 -9.33
CA GLY A 110 -12.37 -4.61 -8.45
C GLY A 110 -12.28 -3.18 -7.89
N ASP A 111 -11.08 -2.58 -7.93
CA ASP A 111 -10.71 -1.41 -7.12
C ASP A 111 -10.54 -0.10 -7.91
N LYS A 112 -10.53 -0.18 -9.25
CA LYS A 112 -10.41 1.00 -10.13
C LYS A 112 -11.50 2.06 -9.90
N ASN A 113 -12.72 1.63 -9.55
CA ASN A 113 -13.81 2.55 -9.22
C ASN A 113 -13.66 3.14 -7.81
N ASN A 114 -13.05 2.40 -6.88
CA ASN A 114 -12.92 2.77 -5.47
C ASN A 114 -11.82 3.82 -5.24
N LEU A 115 -10.72 3.75 -5.99
CA LEU A 115 -9.65 4.76 -6.02
C LEU A 115 -10.17 6.15 -6.40
N LYS A 116 -10.95 6.22 -7.48
CA LYS A 116 -11.58 7.48 -7.93
C LYS A 116 -12.52 8.08 -6.87
N LEU A 117 -13.26 7.23 -6.14
CA LEU A 117 -14.14 7.67 -5.05
C LEU A 117 -13.38 8.17 -3.82
N ALA A 118 -12.16 7.70 -3.60
CA ALA A 118 -11.24 8.22 -2.57
C ALA A 118 -10.57 9.54 -2.96
N GLY A 119 -10.78 10.01 -4.20
CA GLY A 119 -10.05 11.16 -4.75
C GLY A 119 -8.56 10.90 -4.88
N LEU A 120 -8.14 9.62 -4.91
CA LEU A 120 -6.77 9.19 -5.14
C LEU A 120 -6.69 8.65 -6.57
N GLU A 121 -5.79 9.23 -7.36
CA GLU A 121 -5.46 8.72 -8.67
C GLU A 121 -4.05 8.17 -8.64
N ILE A 122 -3.90 6.90 -9.01
CA ILE A 122 -2.60 6.26 -9.18
C ILE A 122 -2.44 6.04 -10.67
N ASN A 123 -1.24 6.32 -11.19
CA ASN A 123 -0.93 6.14 -12.59
C ASN A 123 -1.42 4.77 -13.10
N SER A 124 -2.40 4.80 -14.01
CA SER A 124 -3.06 3.60 -14.52
C SER A 124 -2.20 2.82 -15.51
N ASP A 125 -1.10 3.41 -15.98
CA ASP A 125 -0.27 2.81 -17.00
C ASP A 125 0.88 2.02 -16.37
N ASN A 126 1.22 2.33 -15.11
CA ASN A 126 2.38 1.77 -14.42
C ASN A 126 1.99 1.02 -13.15
N TYR A 127 1.17 -0.03 -13.29
CA TYR A 127 0.86 -0.93 -12.19
C TYR A 127 1.15 -2.39 -12.53
N ILE A 128 1.41 -3.16 -11.48
CA ILE A 128 1.46 -4.62 -11.52
C ILE A 128 0.31 -5.14 -10.66
N ASP A 129 -0.61 -5.88 -11.28
CA ASP A 129 -1.61 -6.66 -10.55
C ASP A 129 -1.01 -8.01 -10.19
N ILE A 130 -0.66 -8.16 -8.92
CA ILE A 130 -0.04 -9.39 -8.40
C ILE A 130 -0.92 -10.62 -8.67
N GLN A 131 -2.25 -10.47 -8.65
CA GLN A 131 -3.18 -11.56 -8.88
C GLN A 131 -3.18 -12.03 -10.35
N VAL A 132 -2.93 -11.11 -11.28
CA VAL A 132 -2.91 -11.41 -12.73
C VAL A 132 -1.57 -12.00 -13.13
N GLU A 133 -0.50 -11.43 -12.62
CA GLU A 133 0.88 -11.74 -12.99
C GLU A 133 1.36 -13.05 -12.32
N TRP A 134 0.94 -13.32 -11.08
CA TRP A 134 1.24 -14.58 -10.40
C TRP A 134 -0.04 -15.41 -10.27
N ARG A 135 -0.16 -16.42 -11.13
CA ARG A 135 -1.24 -17.42 -11.12
C ARG A 135 -0.72 -18.77 -10.64
N ASP A 136 -1.63 -19.63 -10.21
CA ASP A 136 -1.32 -21.01 -9.87
C ASP A 136 -0.66 -21.70 -11.09
N PRO A 137 0.57 -22.23 -10.95
CA PRO A 137 1.30 -22.78 -12.08
C PRO A 137 0.64 -24.02 -12.68
N TYR A 138 -0.16 -24.75 -11.88
CA TYR A 138 -0.79 -26.02 -12.25
C TYR A 138 -2.15 -25.81 -12.91
N ASN A 139 -3.02 -25.00 -12.30
CA ASN A 139 -4.40 -24.82 -12.79
C ASN A 139 -4.64 -23.46 -13.48
N LYS A 140 -3.62 -22.59 -13.52
CA LYS A 140 -3.66 -21.25 -14.13
C LYS A 140 -4.74 -20.32 -13.57
N LYS A 141 -5.33 -20.64 -12.41
CA LYS A 141 -6.31 -19.79 -11.74
C LYS A 141 -5.62 -18.64 -11.01
N LYS A 142 -6.35 -17.53 -10.89
CA LYS A 142 -6.00 -16.42 -10.01
C LYS A 142 -5.94 -16.94 -8.57
N PHE A 143 -5.00 -16.45 -7.78
CA PHE A 143 -5.03 -16.71 -6.33
C PHE A 143 -6.14 -15.89 -5.69
N ASP A 144 -6.76 -16.46 -4.64
CA ASP A 144 -7.89 -15.82 -3.97
C ASP A 144 -7.45 -14.68 -3.03
N SER A 145 -6.18 -14.68 -2.61
CA SER A 145 -5.64 -13.64 -1.74
C SER A 145 -4.13 -13.44 -1.81
N LEU A 146 -3.68 -12.28 -1.34
CA LEU A 146 -2.26 -11.93 -1.26
C LEU A 146 -1.48 -12.85 -0.31
N ALA A 147 -2.10 -13.29 0.78
CA ALA A 147 -1.50 -14.23 1.73
C ALA A 147 -1.18 -15.58 1.07
N VAL A 148 -2.09 -16.09 0.22
CA VAL A 148 -1.84 -17.30 -0.57
C VAL A 148 -0.68 -17.08 -1.55
N VAL A 149 -0.61 -15.93 -2.22
CA VAL A 149 0.53 -15.61 -3.10
C VAL A 149 1.85 -15.62 -2.33
N ALA A 150 1.91 -14.91 -1.21
CA ALA A 150 3.09 -14.84 -0.34
C ALA A 150 3.47 -16.24 0.19
N GLY A 151 2.48 -17.04 0.58
CA GLY A 151 2.62 -18.44 0.99
C GLY A 151 3.31 -19.32 -0.05
N ARG A 152 3.01 -19.08 -1.33
CA ARG A 152 3.55 -19.85 -2.46
C ARG A 152 4.91 -19.36 -2.94
N LEU A 153 5.15 -18.06 -2.92
CA LEU A 153 6.33 -17.43 -3.53
C LEU A 153 7.45 -17.10 -2.56
N ILE A 154 7.11 -16.82 -1.30
CA ILE A 154 8.05 -16.34 -0.29
C ILE A 154 8.30 -17.45 0.73
N ASP A 155 7.28 -17.81 1.50
CA ASP A 155 7.36 -18.81 2.55
C ASP A 155 5.96 -19.27 2.96
N ILE A 156 5.78 -20.57 3.22
CA ILE A 156 4.50 -21.18 3.60
C ILE A 156 3.87 -20.54 4.84
N HIS A 157 4.68 -19.91 5.70
CA HIS A 157 4.22 -19.22 6.90
C HIS A 157 3.10 -18.21 6.60
N TYR A 158 3.21 -17.49 5.48
CA TYR A 158 2.25 -16.46 5.10
C TYR A 158 0.89 -17.02 4.67
N GLN A 159 0.77 -18.32 4.40
CA GLN A 159 -0.49 -18.92 3.97
C GLN A 159 -1.56 -18.95 5.07
N HIS A 160 -1.17 -18.76 6.34
CA HIS A 160 -2.05 -18.83 7.50
C HIS A 160 -2.36 -17.46 8.15
N GLU A 161 -1.85 -16.36 7.58
CA GLU A 161 -1.97 -15.02 8.19
C GLU A 161 -3.37 -14.38 8.02
N GLU A 162 -4.30 -14.98 7.27
CA GLU A 162 -5.66 -14.45 7.09
C GLU A 162 -6.63 -14.71 8.25
N GLN A 163 -6.21 -15.44 9.29
CA GLN A 163 -7.11 -15.95 10.34
C GLN A 163 -7.13 -15.14 11.65
N ASN A 164 -6.56 -13.92 11.68
CA ASN A 164 -6.58 -13.05 12.87
C ASN A 164 -7.32 -11.73 12.65
#